data_AF-A0AAW0IBI7-F1
#
_entry.id   AF-A0AAW0IBI7-F1
#
_cell.length_a   1.000
_cell.length_b   1.000
_cell.length_c   1.000
_cell.angle_alpha   90.00
_cell.angle_beta   90.00
_cell.angle_gamma   90.00
#
_symmetry.space_group_name_H-M   'P 1'
#
loop_
_entity.id
_entity.type
_entity.pdbx_description
1 polymer ?
#
loop_
_entity_poly.entity_id
_entity_poly.type
_entity_poly.pdbx_seq_one_letter_code
_entity_poly.pdbx_strand_id
1 'polypeptide(L)'
;MNVLVLTDNCVLSSGYGALFQSRAVHGQPVDVDFHGFPLWGEKRVETSLASCNGLVCIELYNVYKWTSQYLVWNPSTKSYKNIPSSKSTSYSVSCWGRRFGFGYDYSTDDYKILRPYHSSHIHMLQIEIFSLKTFTWRTILVDEENNFIRSVPFTEKTIYCHGAIYWSAQRYRKPSIIYFDLADEIFHELPWPESVSYYFRDESSDTWDL
;
A
#
# COMPACT_ATOMS: atom_id res chain seq x y z
N MET A 1 11.39 -19.85 0.48
CA MET A 1 11.52 -19.78 -0.98
C MET A 1 10.13 -19.42 -1.50
N ASN A 2 9.89 -18.13 -1.77
CA ASN A 2 8.55 -17.62 -2.06
C ASN A 2 8.52 -17.22 -3.53
N VAL A 3 7.78 -17.97 -4.34
CA VAL A 3 7.57 -17.69 -5.77
C VAL A 3 6.22 -17.00 -5.89
N LEU A 4 6.21 -15.78 -6.43
CA LEU A 4 5.00 -15.10 -6.90
C LEU A 4 4.68 -15.64 -8.30
N VAL A 5 3.50 -16.24 -8.46
CA VAL A 5 2.97 -16.63 -9.76
C VAL A 5 1.87 -15.64 -10.13
N LEU A 6 2.06 -14.95 -11.25
CA LEU A 6 1.04 -14.12 -11.91
C LEU A 6 0.28 -15.01 -12.91
N THR A 7 -1.05 -14.98 -12.85
CA THR A 7 -1.90 -15.46 -13.96
C THR A 7 -2.95 -14.41 -14.28
N ASP A 8 -3.32 -14.31 -15.55
CA ASP A 8 -4.14 -13.27 -16.19
C ASP A 8 -5.62 -13.22 -15.76
N ASN A 9 -5.93 -13.52 -14.52
CA ASN A 9 -7.18 -13.12 -13.87
C ASN A 9 -6.94 -13.07 -12.35
N CYS A 10 -7.22 -11.90 -11.79
CA CYS A 10 -7.05 -11.48 -10.40
C CYS A 10 -7.18 -12.60 -9.34
N VAL A 11 -6.17 -12.77 -8.47
CA VAL A 11 -6.27 -12.85 -6.98
C VAL A 11 -4.84 -12.87 -6.39
N LEU A 12 -4.60 -12.08 -5.33
CA LEU A 12 -3.48 -12.28 -4.39
C LEU A 12 -4.03 -12.60 -2.99
N SER A 13 -3.62 -13.74 -2.42
CA SER A 13 -3.42 -13.90 -0.98
C SER A 13 -2.71 -15.23 -0.69
N SER A 14 -1.56 -15.16 -0.01
CA SER A 14 -1.07 -16.26 0.83
C SER A 14 -1.50 -16.00 2.27
N GLY A 15 -2.38 -16.87 2.76
CA GLY A 15 -2.72 -17.04 4.17
C GLY A 15 -3.27 -18.46 4.31
N TYR A 16 -2.84 -19.19 5.34
CA TYR A 16 -3.31 -20.55 5.60
C TYR A 16 -4.85 -20.60 5.55
N GLY A 17 -5.40 -21.39 4.62
CA GLY A 17 -6.84 -21.73 4.59
C GLY A 17 -7.73 -21.13 3.49
N ALA A 18 -7.22 -20.69 2.33
CA ALA A 18 -8.08 -20.25 1.23
C ALA A 18 -8.46 -21.39 0.25
N LEU A 19 -9.76 -21.69 0.16
CA LEU A 19 -10.41 -22.62 -0.78
C LEU A 19 -10.57 -22.01 -2.18
N PHE A 20 -9.47 -21.63 -2.83
CA PHE A 20 -9.48 -21.39 -4.28
C PHE A 20 -8.16 -21.89 -4.87
N GLN A 21 -8.14 -23.17 -5.25
CA GLN A 21 -7.05 -23.72 -6.03
C GLN A 21 -7.13 -23.16 -7.46
N SER A 22 -6.45 -22.04 -7.67
CA SER A 22 -5.99 -21.67 -9.01
C SER A 22 -4.94 -22.71 -9.44
N ARG A 23 -5.13 -23.36 -10.60
CA ARG A 23 -4.13 -24.24 -11.22
C ARG A 23 -2.86 -23.41 -11.46
N ALA A 24 -1.83 -23.66 -10.68
CA ALA A 24 -0.53 -23.01 -10.83
C ALA A 24 0.05 -23.32 -12.22
N VAL A 25 0.12 -22.30 -13.08
CA VAL A 25 0.96 -22.33 -14.28
C VAL A 25 2.36 -21.94 -13.82
N HIS A 26 3.35 -22.80 -14.05
CA HIS A 26 4.73 -22.60 -13.62
C HIS A 26 5.39 -21.44 -14.40
N GLY A 27 5.23 -20.21 -13.92
CA GLY A 27 6.05 -19.08 -14.33
C GLY A 27 7.47 -19.24 -13.77
N GLN A 28 8.49 -19.07 -14.60
CA GLN A 28 9.87 -18.99 -14.14
C GLN A 28 10.05 -17.70 -13.31
N PRO A 29 10.65 -17.76 -12.11
CA PRO A 29 11.00 -16.56 -11.35
C PRO A 29 11.87 -15.64 -12.21
N VAL A 30 11.52 -14.36 -12.25
CA VAL A 30 12.35 -13.33 -12.89
C VAL A 30 13.28 -12.76 -11.82
N ASP A 31 14.58 -12.94 -12.00
CA ASP A 31 15.58 -12.28 -11.16
C ASP A 31 15.72 -10.82 -11.60
N VAL A 32 15.70 -9.91 -10.64
CA VAL A 32 15.83 -8.48 -10.88
C VAL A 32 17.00 -7.98 -10.06
N ASP A 33 18.01 -7.49 -10.77
CA ASP A 33 19.15 -6.86 -10.14
C ASP A 33 18.79 -5.42 -9.76
N PHE A 34 18.66 -5.17 -8.45
CA PHE A 34 18.46 -3.83 -7.90
C PHE A 34 19.77 -3.19 -7.42
N HIS A 35 20.93 -3.70 -7.82
CA HIS A 35 22.23 -3.09 -7.53
C HIS A 35 22.23 -1.60 -7.98
N GLY A 36 22.56 -0.71 -7.05
CA GLY A 36 22.55 0.74 -7.26
C GLY A 36 21.24 1.46 -6.89
N PHE A 37 20.19 0.74 -6.45
CA PHE A 37 19.00 1.38 -5.91
C PHE A 37 19.29 2.07 -4.55
N PRO A 38 18.70 3.24 -4.21
CA PRO A 38 19.20 4.12 -3.15
C PRO A 38 19.17 3.60 -1.70
N LEU A 39 18.64 2.39 -1.46
CA LEU A 39 18.67 1.72 -0.15
C LEU A 39 19.23 0.29 -0.23
N TRP A 40 19.85 -0.08 -1.35
CA TRP A 40 20.46 -1.39 -1.52
C TRP A 40 21.59 -1.60 -0.49
N GLY A 41 21.54 -2.72 0.24
CA GLY A 41 22.56 -3.07 1.23
C GLY A 41 22.49 -2.29 2.55
N GLU A 42 21.51 -1.40 2.73
CA GLU A 42 21.30 -0.74 4.03
C GLU A 42 20.73 -1.70 5.08
N LYS A 43 21.03 -1.45 6.36
CA LYS A 43 20.51 -2.25 7.48
C LYS A 43 19.09 -1.80 7.85
N ARG A 44 18.24 -2.74 8.26
CA ARG A 44 16.83 -2.51 8.66
C ARG A 44 16.00 -1.80 7.58
N VAL A 45 16.16 -2.23 6.35
CA VAL A 45 15.26 -1.90 5.26
C VAL A 45 14.16 -2.94 5.22
N GLU A 46 12.92 -2.47 5.21
CA GLU A 46 11.75 -3.29 5.05
C GLU A 46 11.13 -3.07 3.67
N THR A 47 10.48 -4.08 3.12
CA THR A 47 9.91 -4.03 1.77
C THR A 47 8.40 -4.19 1.81
N SER A 48 7.71 -3.30 1.10
CA SER A 48 6.27 -3.38 0.85
C SER A 48 6.01 -3.41 -0.65
N LEU A 49 4.93 -4.07 -1.07
CA LEU A 49 4.59 -4.27 -2.48
C LEU A 49 3.14 -3.86 -2.74
N ALA A 50 2.92 -3.24 -3.90
CA ALA A 50 1.60 -3.02 -4.47
C ALA A 50 1.66 -3.29 -5.99
N SER A 51 0.55 -3.74 -6.58
CA SER A 51 0.53 -4.10 -7.99
C SER A 51 -0.70 -3.53 -8.70
N CYS A 52 -0.52 -3.12 -9.96
CA CYS A 52 -1.59 -2.62 -10.81
C CYS A 52 -1.28 -2.94 -12.28
N ASN A 53 -2.23 -3.54 -13.01
CA ASN A 53 -2.13 -3.82 -14.45
C ASN A 53 -0.80 -4.50 -14.87
N GLY A 54 -0.33 -5.48 -14.09
CA GLY A 54 0.93 -6.19 -14.36
C GLY A 54 2.21 -5.44 -13.96
N LEU A 55 2.12 -4.20 -13.50
CA LEU A 55 3.23 -3.46 -12.89
C LEU A 55 3.29 -3.72 -11.38
N VAL A 56 4.50 -3.73 -10.84
CA VAL A 56 4.76 -3.88 -9.40
C VAL A 56 5.46 -2.62 -8.90
N CYS A 57 4.86 -1.93 -7.94
CA CYS A 57 5.50 -0.87 -7.19
C CYS A 57 6.11 -1.48 -5.91
N ILE A 58 7.38 -1.17 -5.67
CA ILE A 58 8.13 -1.64 -4.51
C ILE A 58 8.51 -0.42 -3.67
N GLU A 59 8.16 -0.46 -2.39
CA GLU A 59 8.68 0.45 -1.38
C GLU A 59 9.82 -0.23 -0.63
N LEU A 60 10.95 0.46 -0.52
CA LEU A 60 11.98 0.16 0.46
C LEU A 60 11.93 1.23 1.54
N TYR A 61 11.59 0.82 2.76
CA TYR A 61 11.48 1.69 3.91
C TYR A 61 12.65 1.47 4.86
N ASN A 62 13.44 2.52 5.11
CA ASN A 62 14.47 2.48 6.12
C ASN A 62 13.88 2.88 7.48
N VAL A 63 13.81 1.91 8.40
CA VAL A 63 13.20 2.09 9.73
C VAL A 63 13.95 3.09 10.61
N TYR A 64 15.27 3.23 10.45
CA TYR A 64 16.05 4.17 11.25
C TYR A 64 15.98 5.59 10.73
N LYS A 65 16.02 5.76 9.41
CA LYS A 65 15.99 7.06 8.74
C LYS A 65 14.57 7.58 8.56
N TRP A 66 13.57 6.73 8.73
CA TRP A 66 12.15 7.02 8.46
C TRP A 66 11.93 7.49 7.00
N THR A 67 12.73 6.95 6.07
CA THR A 67 12.70 7.31 4.66
C THR A 67 12.19 6.15 3.81
N SER A 68 11.37 6.46 2.81
CA SER A 68 10.94 5.53 1.78
C SER A 68 11.63 5.83 0.46
N GLN A 69 11.98 4.79 -0.28
CA GLN A 69 12.32 4.86 -1.71
C GLN A 69 11.36 3.96 -2.47
N TYR A 70 10.96 4.41 -3.66
CA TYR A 70 10.04 3.65 -4.50
C TYR A 70 10.67 3.33 -5.84
N LEU A 71 10.30 2.18 -6.40
CA LEU A 71 10.52 1.87 -7.81
C LEU A 71 9.26 1.21 -8.37
N VAL A 72 9.04 1.42 -9.67
CA VAL A 72 8.02 0.71 -10.42
C VAL A 72 8.71 -0.22 -11.41
N TRP A 73 8.40 -1.50 -11.31
CA TRP A 73 8.97 -2.57 -12.10
C TRP A 73 7.91 -3.20 -12.99
N ASN A 74 8.27 -3.44 -14.26
CA ASN A 74 7.52 -4.28 -15.18
C ASN A 74 8.22 -5.65 -15.26
N PRO A 75 7.66 -6.69 -14.63
CA PRO A 75 8.25 -8.04 -14.65
C PRO A 75 8.35 -8.65 -16.04
N SER A 76 7.36 -8.39 -16.90
CA SER A 76 7.29 -8.96 -18.25
C SER A 76 8.39 -8.43 -19.17
N THR A 77 8.80 -7.18 -18.99
CA THR A 77 9.89 -6.56 -19.78
C THR A 77 11.22 -6.50 -19.04
N LYS A 78 11.25 -6.89 -17.77
CA LYS A 78 12.40 -6.77 -16.85
C LYS A 78 12.92 -5.33 -16.67
N SER A 79 12.13 -4.33 -17.05
CA SER A 79 12.51 -2.91 -16.93
C SER A 79 11.92 -2.31 -15.65
N TYR A 80 12.68 -1.46 -14.97
CA TYR A 80 12.20 -0.72 -13.81
C TYR A 80 12.51 0.77 -13.92
N LYS A 81 11.80 1.58 -13.13
CA LYS A 81 12.02 3.01 -12.96
C LYS A 81 12.11 3.34 -11.48
N ASN A 82 13.19 4.02 -11.10
CA ASN A 82 13.33 4.57 -9.76
C ASN A 82 12.47 5.83 -9.65
N ILE A 83 11.75 5.96 -8.54
CA ILE A 83 10.93 7.11 -8.26
C ILE A 83 11.75 8.07 -7.40
N PRO A 84 11.81 9.37 -7.75
CA PRO A 84 12.53 10.34 -6.95
C PRO A 84 11.92 10.42 -5.55
N SER A 85 12.74 10.68 -4.54
CA SER A 85 12.26 10.93 -3.18
C SER A 85 11.30 12.11 -3.15
N SER A 86 10.24 12.02 -2.34
CA SER A 86 9.46 13.21 -2.03
C SER A 86 10.29 14.19 -1.19
N LYS A 87 10.09 15.50 -1.42
CA LYS A 87 10.72 16.57 -0.64
C LYS A 87 10.21 16.63 0.80
N SER A 88 9.00 16.14 1.09
CA SER A 88 8.42 16.21 2.44
C SER A 88 8.99 15.14 3.40
N THR A 89 9.80 14.21 2.90
CA THR A 89 10.35 13.10 3.69
C THR A 89 11.21 13.55 4.88
N SER A 90 11.78 14.76 4.87
CA SER A 90 12.66 15.25 5.95
C SER A 90 11.96 15.62 7.26
N TYR A 91 10.63 15.80 7.27
CA TYR A 91 9.86 16.25 8.45
C TYR A 91 8.57 15.45 8.69
N SER A 92 8.36 14.36 7.95
CA SER A 92 7.14 13.57 7.97
C SER A 92 7.32 12.25 8.73
N VAL A 93 6.36 11.91 9.59
CA VAL A 93 6.19 10.52 10.09
C VAL A 93 4.99 9.95 9.35
N SER A 94 5.12 8.74 8.80
CA SER A 94 3.95 8.09 8.20
C SER A 94 2.89 7.84 9.28
N CYS A 95 1.73 8.49 9.14
CA CYS A 95 0.58 8.34 10.05
C CYS A 95 0.02 6.91 10.07
N TRP A 96 0.16 6.22 8.94
CA TRP A 96 -0.37 4.89 8.70
C TRP A 96 0.77 3.90 8.48
N GLY A 97 1.99 4.14 8.97
CA GLY A 97 3.11 3.21 8.74
C GLY A 97 3.40 2.96 7.25
N ARG A 98 3.84 1.75 6.89
CA ARG A 98 4.28 1.39 5.51
C ARG A 98 3.12 1.10 4.55
N ARG A 99 2.09 1.96 4.55
CA ARG A 99 0.78 1.73 3.91
C ARG A 99 0.62 2.53 2.62
N PHE A 100 1.61 2.46 1.73
CA PHE A 100 1.51 3.11 0.42
C PHE A 100 0.53 2.37 -0.51
N GLY A 101 -0.02 3.11 -1.46
CA GLY A 101 -0.89 2.59 -2.51
C GLY A 101 -0.25 2.73 -3.90
N PHE A 102 -0.58 1.82 -4.81
CA PHE A 102 -0.25 1.96 -6.23
C PHE A 102 -1.45 1.56 -7.08
N GLY A 103 -1.80 2.39 -8.06
CA GLY A 103 -2.97 2.15 -8.89
C GLY A 103 -2.96 2.98 -10.17
N TYR A 104 -3.94 2.70 -11.03
CA TYR A 104 -4.12 3.38 -12.30
C TYR A 104 -5.39 4.24 -12.24
N ASP A 105 -5.23 5.51 -12.58
CA ASP A 105 -6.31 6.47 -12.71
C ASP A 105 -6.77 6.51 -14.17
N TYR A 106 -7.97 5.98 -14.42
CA TYR A 106 -8.57 5.97 -15.76
C TYR A 106 -8.93 7.37 -16.27
N SER A 107 -9.17 8.35 -15.38
CA SER A 107 -9.57 9.70 -15.76
C SER A 107 -8.42 10.52 -16.34
N THR A 108 -7.20 10.29 -15.85
CA THR A 108 -5.99 11.00 -16.30
C THR A 108 -5.04 10.13 -17.13
N ASP A 109 -5.35 8.84 -17.30
CA ASP A 109 -4.52 7.87 -18.01
C ASP A 109 -3.09 7.87 -17.41
N ASP A 110 -3.03 7.59 -16.11
CA ASP A 110 -1.80 7.69 -15.32
C ASP A 110 -1.73 6.65 -14.21
N TYR A 111 -0.52 6.18 -13.94
CA TYR A 111 -0.24 5.38 -12.75
C TYR A 111 0.17 6.31 -11.61
N LYS A 112 -0.48 6.13 -10.45
CA LYS A 112 -0.25 6.95 -9.27
C LYS A 112 0.30 6.12 -8.12
N ILE A 113 1.23 6.68 -7.36
CA ILE A 113 1.67 6.16 -6.06
C ILE A 113 1.09 7.08 -4.98
N LEU A 114 0.39 6.49 -4.02
CA LEU A 114 -0.16 7.19 -2.85
C LEU A 114 0.70 6.92 -1.63
N ARG A 115 1.10 7.99 -0.92
CA ARG A 115 1.81 7.93 0.35
C ARG A 115 1.11 8.82 1.37
N PRO A 116 0.29 8.24 2.26
CA PRO A 116 -0.26 8.96 3.41
C PRO A 116 0.85 9.29 4.42
N TYR A 117 0.87 10.52 4.95
CA TYR A 117 1.78 10.89 6.04
C TYR A 117 1.19 11.95 6.96
N HIS A 118 1.65 11.98 8.21
CA HIS A 118 1.31 13.04 9.15
C HIS A 118 2.30 14.19 9.03
N SER A 119 1.81 15.40 8.77
CA SER A 119 2.66 16.58 8.84
C SER A 119 2.77 17.06 10.28
N SER A 120 4.00 17.08 10.80
CA SER A 120 4.29 17.62 12.14
C SER A 120 4.06 19.13 12.21
N HIS A 121 4.12 19.84 11.09
CA HIS A 121 3.99 21.30 11.03
C HIS A 121 2.56 21.79 11.12
N ILE A 122 1.62 21.08 10.50
CA ILE A 122 0.20 21.50 10.43
C ILE A 122 -0.74 20.58 11.22
N HIS A 123 -0.20 19.53 11.86
CA HIS A 123 -0.97 18.56 12.65
C HIS A 123 -2.16 17.92 11.92
N MET A 124 -2.00 17.67 10.62
CA MET A 124 -3.03 17.09 9.74
C MET A 124 -2.45 15.95 8.90
N LEU A 125 -3.33 15.05 8.47
CA LEU A 125 -3.02 14.07 7.44
C LEU A 125 -2.84 14.77 6.10
N GLN A 126 -1.78 14.38 5.42
CA GLN A 126 -1.55 14.71 4.03
C GLN A 126 -1.38 13.44 3.22
N ILE A 127 -1.74 13.51 1.95
CA ILE A 127 -1.43 12.45 0.99
C ILE A 127 -0.49 13.02 -0.04
N GLU A 128 0.64 12.36 -0.18
CA GLU A 128 1.53 12.54 -1.32
C GLU A 128 1.09 11.63 -2.46
N ILE A 129 0.90 12.22 -3.63
CA ILE A 129 0.55 11.52 -4.86
C ILE A 129 1.69 11.74 -5.86
N PHE A 130 2.34 10.65 -6.26
CA PHE A 130 3.27 10.66 -7.38
C PHE A 130 2.54 10.31 -8.66
N SER A 131 2.74 11.09 -9.70
CA SER A 131 2.29 10.78 -11.06
C SER A 131 3.43 10.16 -11.85
N LEU A 132 3.23 8.99 -12.45
CA LEU A 132 4.22 8.39 -13.34
C LEU A 132 4.31 9.14 -14.67
N LYS A 133 3.19 9.74 -15.11
CA LYS A 133 3.09 10.51 -16.35
C LYS A 133 3.84 11.84 -16.28
N THR A 134 3.68 12.61 -15.21
CA THR A 134 4.42 13.88 -15.02
C THR A 134 5.74 13.71 -14.29
N PHE A 135 5.95 12.54 -13.68
CA PHE A 135 7.14 12.20 -12.91
C PHE A 135 7.39 13.15 -11.73
N THR A 136 6.31 13.61 -11.09
CA THR A 136 6.36 14.57 -9.98
C THR A 136 5.48 14.13 -8.81
N TRP A 137 5.90 14.53 -7.61
CA TRP A 137 5.09 14.45 -6.40
C TRP A 137 4.26 15.73 -6.26
N ARG A 138 3.04 15.57 -5.77
CA ARG A 138 2.24 16.65 -5.20
C ARG A 138 1.56 16.19 -3.92
N THR A 139 1.12 17.15 -3.12
CA THR A 139 0.45 16.88 -1.85
C THR A 139 -0.98 17.41 -1.92
N ILE A 140 -1.91 16.61 -1.41
CA ILE A 140 -3.27 17.06 -1.12
C ILE A 140 -3.51 17.04 0.39
N LEU A 141 -4.31 17.98 0.87
CA LEU A 141 -4.73 18.06 2.27
C LEU A 141 -5.96 17.19 2.47
N VAL A 142 -5.98 16.45 3.58
CA VAL A 142 -7.18 15.75 4.04
C VAL A 142 -7.71 16.53 5.23
N ASP A 143 -8.71 17.37 5.00
CA ASP A 143 -9.41 18.14 6.03
C ASP A 143 -10.69 17.44 6.51
N GLU A 144 -11.36 18.02 7.51
CA GLU A 144 -12.62 17.48 8.05
C GLU A 144 -13.75 17.51 7.02
N GLU A 145 -13.68 18.41 6.02
CA GLU A 145 -14.67 18.55 4.96
C GLU A 145 -14.47 17.51 3.84
N ASN A 146 -13.24 17.06 3.60
CA ASN A 146 -12.84 15.96 2.70
C ASN A 146 -12.92 14.57 3.34
N ASN A 147 -13.73 14.43 4.39
CA ASN A 147 -14.19 13.17 4.98
C ASN A 147 -13.06 12.15 5.27
N PHE A 148 -12.51 12.34 6.47
CA PHE A 148 -12.40 11.28 7.50
C PHE A 148 -11.02 10.60 7.66
N ILE A 149 -10.58 10.55 8.93
CA ILE A 149 -9.77 9.44 9.46
C ILE A 149 -10.28 9.10 10.86
N ARG A 150 -11.50 8.59 10.97
CA ARG A 150 -11.81 7.79 12.17
C ARG A 150 -11.46 6.32 11.98
N SER A 151 -11.07 5.95 10.77
CA SER A 151 -10.69 4.61 10.37
C SER A 151 -9.19 4.59 10.10
N VAL A 152 -8.48 3.75 10.83
CA VAL A 152 -7.02 3.64 10.71
C VAL A 152 -6.70 2.32 10.03
N PRO A 153 -5.96 2.31 8.91
CA PRO A 153 -5.47 1.09 8.31
C PRO A 153 -4.65 0.26 9.30
N PHE A 154 -5.00 -1.01 9.46
CA PHE A 154 -4.27 -1.90 10.37
C PHE A 154 -3.35 -2.87 9.63
N THR A 155 -3.54 -3.09 8.31
CA THR A 155 -2.61 -3.88 7.48
C THR A 155 -1.77 -3.00 6.57
N GLU A 156 -0.54 -3.41 6.29
CA GLU A 156 0.34 -2.73 5.33
C GLU A 156 -0.02 -2.98 3.86
N LYS A 157 -0.85 -4.00 3.64
CA LYS A 157 -1.26 -4.45 2.32
C LYS A 157 -2.34 -3.53 1.73
N THR A 158 -2.16 -3.17 0.47
CA THR A 158 -3.13 -2.47 -0.35
C THR A 158 -3.59 -3.33 -1.51
N ILE A 159 -4.80 -3.04 -1.98
CA ILE A 159 -5.38 -3.71 -3.15
C ILE A 159 -5.84 -2.63 -4.11
N TYR A 160 -5.36 -2.66 -5.35
CA TYR A 160 -5.93 -1.88 -6.43
C TYR A 160 -7.11 -2.63 -7.04
N CYS A 161 -8.24 -1.94 -7.22
CA CYS A 161 -9.41 -2.48 -7.89
C CYS A 161 -10.19 -1.33 -8.56
N HIS A 162 -10.41 -1.44 -9.88
CA HIS A 162 -11.26 -0.52 -10.66
C HIS A 162 -11.05 0.98 -10.39
N GLY A 163 -9.80 1.46 -10.40
CA GLY A 163 -9.51 2.89 -10.23
C GLY A 163 -9.43 3.35 -8.79
N ALA A 164 -9.60 2.45 -7.83
CA ALA A 164 -9.47 2.75 -6.41
C ALA A 164 -8.42 1.86 -5.73
N ILE A 165 -7.85 2.36 -4.64
CA ILE A 165 -6.91 1.64 -3.78
C ILE A 165 -7.58 1.38 -2.45
N TYR A 166 -7.57 0.14 -1.98
CA TYR A 166 -8.27 -0.32 -0.78
C TYR A 166 -7.29 -0.72 0.31
N TRP A 167 -7.68 -0.44 1.56
CA TRP A 167 -7.01 -0.89 2.78
C TRP A 167 -8.01 -1.51 3.74
N SER A 168 -7.58 -2.56 4.43
CA SER A 168 -8.26 -3.01 5.64
C SER A 168 -8.00 -2.04 6.78
N ALA A 169 -9.06 -1.54 7.40
CA ALA A 169 -9.00 -0.50 8.42
C ALA A 169 -9.89 -0.82 9.63
N GLN A 170 -9.67 -0.09 10.72
CA GLN A 170 -10.46 -0.24 11.94
C GLN A 170 -11.07 1.10 12.32
N ARG A 171 -12.39 1.12 12.50
CA ARG A 171 -13.18 2.26 12.97
C ARG A 171 -13.82 1.93 14.31
N TYR A 172 -13.52 2.69 15.36
CA TYR A 172 -14.08 2.45 16.71
C TYR A 172 -13.98 0.99 17.16
N ARG A 173 -12.82 0.39 16.94
CA ARG A 173 -12.54 -1.02 17.19
C ARG A 173 -13.34 -2.03 16.34
N LYS A 174 -14.12 -1.60 15.35
CA LYS A 174 -14.80 -2.48 14.39
C LYS A 174 -14.02 -2.52 13.08
N PRO A 175 -13.93 -3.69 12.41
CA PRO A 175 -13.32 -3.75 11.10
C PRO A 175 -14.13 -2.92 10.09
N SER A 176 -13.41 -2.36 9.13
CA SER A 176 -13.92 -1.50 8.06
C SER A 176 -12.99 -1.65 6.85
N ILE A 177 -13.44 -1.19 5.70
CA ILE A 177 -12.61 -1.06 4.52
C ILE A 177 -12.56 0.42 4.19
N ILE A 178 -11.38 0.98 3.99
CA ILE A 178 -11.26 2.31 3.41
C ILE A 178 -10.71 2.19 2.00
N TYR A 179 -11.10 3.10 1.12
CA TYR A 179 -10.50 3.19 -0.19
C TYR A 179 -10.34 4.62 -0.63
N PHE A 180 -9.36 4.84 -1.49
CA PHE A 180 -9.08 6.11 -2.14
C PHE A 180 -9.45 5.99 -3.60
N ASP A 181 -10.40 6.82 -4.04
CA ASP A 181 -10.75 6.95 -5.46
C ASP A 181 -9.66 7.77 -6.17
N LEU A 182 -9.03 7.21 -7.21
CA LEU A 182 -7.91 7.89 -7.88
C LEU A 182 -8.34 8.99 -8.84
N ALA A 183 -9.61 8.99 -9.28
CA ALA A 183 -10.15 9.98 -10.20
C ALA A 183 -10.64 11.21 -9.44
N ASP A 184 -11.45 10.98 -8.40
CA ASP A 184 -12.01 12.06 -7.57
C ASP A 184 -11.04 12.50 -6.45
N GLU A 185 -10.02 11.68 -6.15
CA GLU A 185 -8.99 11.94 -5.14
C GLU A 185 -9.53 12.12 -3.72
N ILE A 186 -10.57 11.35 -3.40
CA ILE A 186 -11.26 11.36 -2.11
C ILE A 186 -11.22 9.98 -1.45
N PHE A 187 -11.27 9.99 -0.12
CA PHE A 187 -11.43 8.76 0.66
C PHE A 187 -12.90 8.41 0.84
N HIS A 188 -13.14 7.11 0.86
CA HIS A 188 -14.42 6.52 1.18
C HIS A 188 -14.23 5.40 2.20
N GLU A 189 -15.29 5.11 2.93
CA GLU A 189 -15.34 4.01 3.88
C GLU A 189 -16.51 3.08 3.56
N LEU A 190 -16.25 1.78 3.62
CA LEU A 190 -17.22 0.73 3.50
C LEU A 190 -17.30 -0.06 4.81
N PRO A 191 -18.51 -0.47 5.22
CA PRO A 191 -18.65 -1.40 6.33
C PRO A 191 -17.97 -2.73 5.99
N TRP A 192 -17.47 -3.42 7.01
CA TRP A 192 -17.05 -4.80 6.84
C TRP A 192 -18.25 -5.67 6.46
N PRO A 193 -18.12 -6.61 5.51
CA PRO A 193 -19.23 -7.49 5.13
C PRO A 193 -19.75 -8.27 6.35
N GLU A 194 -21.04 -8.14 6.66
CA GLU A 194 -21.67 -8.75 7.85
C GLU A 194 -21.56 -10.28 7.87
N SER A 195 -21.46 -10.91 6.70
CA SER A 195 -21.34 -12.36 6.55
C SER A 195 -19.96 -12.91 6.89
N VAL A 196 -18.96 -12.06 7.11
CA VAL A 196 -17.59 -12.47 7.45
C VAL A 196 -17.37 -12.28 8.94
N SER A 197 -17.45 -13.38 9.70
CA SER A 197 -17.09 -13.38 11.12
C SER A 197 -15.63 -12.94 11.29
N TYR A 198 -15.39 -11.93 12.12
CA TYR A 198 -14.06 -11.53 12.53
C TYR A 198 -13.83 -11.97 13.97
N TYR A 199 -12.78 -12.77 14.19
CA TYR A 199 -12.34 -13.13 15.54
C TYR A 199 -11.41 -12.02 16.04
N PHE A 200 -11.82 -11.30 17.07
CA PHE A 200 -10.86 -10.57 17.90
C PHE A 200 -10.06 -11.61 18.69
N ARG A 201 -8.73 -11.58 18.58
CA ARG A 201 -7.88 -12.19 19.59
C ARG A 201 -7.98 -11.26 20.79
N ASP A 202 -8.86 -11.61 21.72
CA ASP A 202 -9.01 -10.85 22.96
C ASP A 202 -7.76 -11.12 23.79
N GLU A 203 -6.81 -10.18 23.84
CA GLU A 203 -5.61 -10.28 24.68
C GLU A 203 -5.95 -10.10 26.18
N SER A 204 -7.22 -10.08 26.56
CA SER A 204 -7.68 -9.98 27.95
C SER A 204 -8.06 -11.31 28.61
N SER A 205 -7.86 -12.47 27.97
CA SER A 205 -8.18 -13.78 28.59
C SER A 205 -6.99 -14.50 29.23
N ASP A 206 -5.92 -13.80 29.59
CA ASP A 206 -4.89 -14.34 30.50
C ASP A 206 -5.28 -14.03 31.95
N THR A 207 -6.42 -14.57 32.40
CA THR A 207 -6.67 -14.76 33.84
C THR A 207 -6.27 -16.17 34.20
N TRP A 208 -5.06 -16.30 34.75
CA TRP A 208 -4.71 -17.46 35.57
C TRP A 208 -5.47 -17.33 36.89
N ASP A 209 -6.59 -18.04 37.00
CA ASP A 209 -7.22 -18.26 38.30
C ASP A 209 -6.31 -19.21 39.10
N LEU A 210 -5.82 -18.70 40.24
CA LEU A 210 -5.11 -19.46 41.28
C LEU A 210 -6.11 -20.27 42.13
#